data_AF-A0A6J0B829-F1
#
_entry.id   AF-A0A6J0B829-F1
#
_cell.length_a   1.000
_cell.length_b   1.000
_cell.length_c   1.000
_cell.angle_alpha   90.00
_cell.angle_beta   90.00
_cell.angle_gamma   90.00
#
_symmetry.space_group_name_H-M   'P 1'
#
loop_
_entity.id
_entity.type
_entity.pdbx_description
1 polymer ?
#
loop_
_entity_poly.entity_id
_entity_poly.type
_entity_poly.pdbx_seq_one_letter_code
_entity_poly.pdbx_strand_id
1 'polypeptide(L)'
;MNAVAKTAKSSDVENQTKARTPQRNSYTQQRHSSSNALAKISAVTADQRRASEVGQATISSVRKDEQLAEDTRRKSAHMAVTNVMRISGSELEPNLQNYEETQSGQLEKSYKKETNEQKRVMVQEVPRDEQETTDDLIAKSKPRMQPFVGKAEPVASDIECTTPVSRRTIGNKGSSSDANVKSLTMDHQTAITLSSLEAASFYCVLQECLDFLSILRYVIPAEIDERWDERYKTIAELYGVPDEPKMIFREDMGLLPVIPSVAEKIQRDRTYAYEILRRTTSNIRENKTFESLELVIEDIVKTQEGERELQINWELWTEQAKQLQDLVDYDKLEFDDTRKQRIEMVRKVNADVDNSIFLNGSQLGYVERWEDAQLEKQELKLAQKEGELLSLKANCEKLEKADQIVSGEVRTYLEANTREMEDEIISWTSQYIEELERREQEMTELKDHIEGQLVELEELSLLRDARQVFIDEVLAEKERARKEEEYWREIHRVATLIQAQWRGYMVRKQIGPFKGLRARLKKRKGKGGKAQKMAGKGRKKPRTSPSKKKK
;
A
#
# COMPACT_ATOMS: atom_id res chain seq x y z
N MET A 1 -11.18 34.69 -38.65
CA MET A 1 -10.33 33.72 -39.38
C MET A 1 -11.06 32.37 -39.29
N ASN A 2 -12.05 32.06 -40.13
CA ASN A 2 -12.10 31.88 -41.60
C ASN A 2 -11.27 30.70 -42.12
N ALA A 3 -11.93 29.53 -42.27
CA ALA A 3 -11.84 28.53 -43.36
C ALA A 3 -12.48 27.23 -42.82
N VAL A 4 -13.63 26.70 -43.26
CA VAL A 4 -14.25 26.51 -44.59
C VAL A 4 -13.64 25.37 -45.41
N ALA A 5 -14.28 24.20 -45.28
CA ALA A 5 -14.61 23.19 -46.29
C ALA A 5 -13.66 22.84 -47.45
N LYS A 6 -13.54 21.53 -47.72
CA LYS A 6 -13.85 20.99 -49.07
C LYS A 6 -14.18 19.49 -49.08
N THR A 7 -15.36 19.18 -49.59
CA THR A 7 -15.77 17.85 -50.07
C THR A 7 -15.19 17.58 -51.46
N ALA A 8 -14.85 16.34 -51.79
CA ALA A 8 -14.64 15.89 -53.16
C ALA A 8 -15.42 14.60 -53.42
N LYS A 9 -16.30 14.63 -54.43
CA LYS A 9 -16.88 13.43 -55.06
C LYS A 9 -15.97 13.00 -56.21
N SER A 10 -15.85 11.71 -56.47
CA SER A 10 -15.57 11.21 -57.82
C SER A 10 -16.50 10.04 -58.14
N SER A 11 -17.12 10.10 -59.30
CA SER A 11 -17.77 8.97 -59.96
C SER A 11 -16.72 8.04 -60.57
N ASP A 12 -17.12 6.79 -60.83
CA ASP A 12 -17.12 6.09 -62.13
C ASP A 12 -17.69 4.67 -61.85
N VAL A 13 -18.81 4.21 -62.41
CA VAL A 13 -19.18 3.93 -63.82
C VAL A 13 -18.58 2.62 -64.33
N GLU A 14 -19.48 1.74 -64.81
CA GLU A 14 -19.23 0.47 -65.52
C GLU A 14 -18.60 -0.70 -64.70
N ASN A 15 -18.89 -1.98 -64.97
CA ASN A 15 -19.60 -2.57 -66.11
C ASN A 15 -20.41 -3.83 -65.73
N GLN A 16 -21.47 -4.14 -66.50
CA GLN A 16 -22.26 -5.38 -66.33
C GLN A 16 -21.64 -6.55 -67.09
N THR A 17 -21.40 -7.69 -66.44
CA THR A 17 -21.24 -8.98 -67.13
C THR A 17 -21.99 -10.11 -66.42
N LYS A 18 -23.17 -10.46 -66.96
CA LYS A 18 -23.91 -11.66 -66.56
C LYS A 18 -23.29 -12.90 -67.21
N ALA A 19 -22.55 -13.70 -66.45
CA ALA A 19 -22.15 -15.05 -66.85
C ALA A 19 -23.00 -16.09 -66.11
N ARG A 20 -23.68 -16.96 -66.87
CA ARG A 20 -24.64 -17.95 -66.37
C ARG A 20 -23.96 -19.32 -66.29
N THR A 21 -23.58 -19.76 -65.10
CA THR A 21 -22.85 -21.03 -64.87
C THR A 21 -23.78 -22.09 -64.27
N PRO A 22 -23.68 -23.40 -64.62
CA PRO A 22 -24.69 -24.39 -64.22
C PRO A 22 -24.56 -24.83 -62.76
N GLN A 23 -25.69 -25.17 -62.14
CA GLN A 23 -25.73 -25.86 -60.84
C GLN A 23 -24.92 -27.16 -60.87
N ARG A 24 -23.99 -27.34 -59.93
CA ARG A 24 -23.46 -28.66 -59.59
C ARG A 24 -22.99 -28.72 -58.13
N ASN A 25 -23.51 -29.71 -57.41
CA ASN A 25 -23.04 -30.21 -56.11
C ASN A 25 -23.14 -29.27 -54.88
N SER A 26 -24.36 -29.08 -54.37
CA SER A 26 -24.63 -28.50 -53.03
C SER A 26 -24.03 -29.31 -51.87
N TYR A 27 -23.81 -30.61 -52.04
CA TYR A 27 -23.33 -31.52 -50.98
C TYR A 27 -21.87 -31.30 -50.55
N THR A 28 -21.03 -30.71 -51.40
CA THR A 28 -19.63 -30.41 -51.05
C THR A 28 -19.48 -29.09 -50.28
N GLN A 29 -20.36 -28.12 -50.50
CA GLN A 29 -20.25 -26.80 -49.88
C GLN A 29 -20.54 -26.85 -48.37
N GLN A 30 -21.51 -27.67 -47.95
CA GLN A 30 -21.85 -27.86 -46.53
C GLN A 30 -20.70 -28.49 -45.73
N ARG A 31 -19.90 -29.39 -46.32
CA ARG A 31 -18.71 -29.97 -45.65
C ARG A 31 -17.59 -28.94 -45.45
N HIS A 32 -17.38 -28.02 -46.38
CA HIS A 32 -16.39 -26.96 -46.20
C HIS A 32 -16.83 -25.94 -45.15
N SER A 33 -18.12 -25.61 -45.06
CA SER A 33 -18.68 -24.78 -43.99
C SER A 33 -18.49 -25.41 -42.60
N SER A 34 -18.83 -26.68 -42.42
CA SER A 34 -18.63 -27.38 -41.14
C SER A 34 -17.16 -27.54 -40.77
N SER A 35 -16.27 -27.80 -41.73
CA SER A 35 -14.82 -27.88 -41.49
C SER A 35 -14.25 -26.55 -41.01
N ASN A 36 -14.66 -25.43 -41.63
CA ASN A 36 -14.26 -24.09 -41.19
C ASN A 36 -14.83 -23.72 -39.81
N ALA A 37 -16.05 -24.16 -39.47
CA ALA A 37 -16.61 -23.96 -38.14
C ALA A 37 -15.79 -24.70 -37.06
N LEU A 38 -15.44 -25.97 -37.29
CA LEU A 38 -14.61 -26.75 -36.37
C LEU A 38 -13.19 -26.20 -36.23
N ALA A 39 -12.58 -25.72 -37.32
CA ALA A 39 -11.28 -25.05 -37.27
C ALA A 39 -11.32 -23.76 -36.42
N LYS A 40 -12.37 -22.95 -36.54
CA LYS A 40 -12.57 -21.75 -35.71
C LYS A 40 -12.77 -22.09 -34.23
N ILE A 41 -13.57 -23.10 -33.90
CA ILE A 41 -13.78 -23.55 -32.51
C ILE A 41 -12.46 -24.06 -31.90
N SER A 42 -11.66 -24.81 -32.67
CA SER A 42 -10.34 -25.29 -32.24
C SER A 42 -9.35 -24.15 -31.99
N ALA A 43 -9.35 -23.09 -32.82
CA ALA A 43 -8.53 -21.91 -32.60
C ALA A 43 -8.92 -21.16 -31.31
N VAL A 44 -10.23 -20.93 -31.08
CA VAL A 44 -10.73 -20.27 -29.86
C VAL A 44 -10.35 -21.04 -28.60
N THR A 45 -10.48 -22.38 -28.60
CA THR A 45 -10.07 -23.20 -27.44
C THR A 45 -8.56 -23.23 -27.21
N ALA A 46 -7.74 -23.13 -28.27
CA ALA A 46 -6.29 -23.02 -28.15
C ALA A 46 -5.84 -21.65 -27.59
N ASP A 47 -6.53 -20.56 -27.94
CA ASP A 47 -6.28 -19.23 -27.37
C ASP A 47 -6.73 -19.14 -25.91
N GLN A 48 -7.88 -19.74 -25.58
CA GLN A 48 -8.41 -19.77 -24.21
C GLN A 48 -7.50 -20.58 -23.25
N ARG A 49 -6.85 -21.65 -23.73
CA ARG A 49 -5.79 -22.35 -22.96
C ARG A 49 -4.56 -21.47 -22.74
N ARG A 50 -4.04 -20.81 -23.79
CA ARG A 50 -2.89 -19.91 -23.66
C ARG A 50 -3.15 -18.75 -22.70
N ALA A 51 -4.36 -18.18 -22.73
CA ALA A 51 -4.76 -17.16 -21.76
C ALA A 51 -4.78 -17.68 -20.31
N SER A 52 -5.26 -18.91 -20.09
CA SER A 52 -5.24 -19.58 -18.77
C SER A 52 -3.82 -19.83 -18.26
N GLU A 53 -2.93 -20.33 -19.12
CA GLU A 53 -1.53 -20.61 -18.78
C GLU A 53 -0.75 -19.33 -18.45
N VAL A 54 -0.94 -18.26 -19.22
CA VAL A 54 -0.38 -16.92 -18.92
C VAL A 54 -0.95 -16.39 -17.60
N GLY A 55 -2.25 -16.55 -17.33
CA GLY A 55 -2.86 -16.16 -16.06
C GLY A 55 -2.24 -16.87 -14.85
N GLN A 56 -2.07 -18.20 -14.93
CA GLN A 56 -1.45 -18.99 -13.87
C GLN A 56 0.04 -18.66 -13.67
N ALA A 57 0.80 -18.47 -14.75
CA ALA A 57 2.19 -18.03 -14.68
C ALA A 57 2.30 -16.67 -13.95
N THR A 58 1.45 -15.72 -14.32
CA THR A 58 1.40 -14.38 -13.70
C THR A 58 1.11 -14.46 -12.20
N ILE A 59 0.08 -15.23 -11.79
CA ILE A 59 -0.27 -15.44 -10.37
C ILE A 59 0.90 -16.09 -9.60
N SER A 60 1.64 -17.01 -10.24
CA SER A 60 2.80 -17.65 -9.62
C SER A 60 3.99 -16.70 -9.42
N SER A 61 4.14 -15.69 -10.27
CA SER A 61 5.15 -14.62 -10.13
C SER A 61 4.79 -13.71 -8.97
N VAL A 62 3.56 -13.18 -8.96
CA VAL A 62 3.08 -12.25 -7.92
C VAL A 62 3.23 -12.85 -6.51
N ARG A 63 2.91 -14.14 -6.33
CA ARG A 63 3.11 -14.82 -5.03
C ARG A 63 4.58 -14.91 -4.58
N LYS A 64 5.54 -15.02 -5.51
CA LYS A 64 6.97 -15.06 -5.18
C LYS A 64 7.47 -13.66 -4.79
N ASP A 65 7.03 -12.64 -5.51
CA ASP A 65 7.37 -11.24 -5.22
C ASP A 65 6.76 -10.80 -3.87
N GLU A 66 5.54 -11.25 -3.56
CA GLU A 66 4.86 -11.03 -2.27
C GLU A 66 5.58 -11.73 -1.11
N GLN A 67 6.00 -12.99 -1.26
CA GLN A 67 6.84 -13.69 -0.27
C GLN A 67 8.17 -12.99 -0.03
N LEU A 68 8.85 -12.51 -1.09
CA LEU A 68 10.11 -11.78 -0.97
C LEU A 68 9.93 -10.43 -0.22
N ALA A 69 8.80 -9.75 -0.45
CA ALA A 69 8.45 -8.52 0.26
C ALA A 69 8.11 -8.78 1.75
N GLU A 70 7.45 -9.90 2.06
CA GLU A 70 7.14 -10.33 3.42
C GLU A 70 8.42 -10.68 4.21
N ASP A 71 9.34 -11.44 3.61
CA ASP A 71 10.65 -11.77 4.20
C ASP A 71 11.50 -10.52 4.44
N THR A 72 11.42 -9.54 3.53
CA THR A 72 12.14 -8.26 3.68
C THR A 72 11.55 -7.46 4.85
N ARG A 73 10.21 -7.40 4.98
CA ARG A 73 9.54 -6.76 6.13
C ARG A 73 9.90 -7.44 7.44
N ARG A 74 9.92 -8.77 7.51
CA ARG A 74 10.34 -9.53 8.71
C ARG A 74 11.78 -9.21 9.12
N LYS A 75 12.72 -9.19 8.17
CA LYS A 75 14.13 -8.82 8.42
C LYS A 75 14.28 -7.38 8.91
N SER A 76 13.55 -6.43 8.31
CA SER A 76 13.54 -5.03 8.75
C SER A 76 12.93 -4.85 10.15
N ALA A 77 11.84 -5.56 10.46
CA ALA A 77 11.22 -5.54 11.79
C ALA A 77 12.17 -6.10 12.87
N HIS A 78 12.84 -7.23 12.59
CA HIS A 78 13.85 -7.78 13.50
C HIS A 78 15.00 -6.79 13.73
N MET A 79 15.55 -6.19 12.67
CA MET A 79 16.59 -5.17 12.77
C MET A 79 16.16 -3.96 13.62
N ALA A 80 14.90 -3.52 13.47
CA ALA A 80 14.35 -2.43 14.27
C ALA A 80 14.27 -2.80 15.75
N VAL A 81 13.74 -3.99 16.09
CA VAL A 81 13.70 -4.48 17.49
C VAL A 81 15.10 -4.61 18.09
N THR A 82 16.07 -5.16 17.35
CA THR A 82 17.47 -5.26 17.81
C THR A 82 18.10 -3.88 18.05
N ASN A 83 17.83 -2.89 17.20
CA ASN A 83 18.32 -1.53 17.41
C ASN A 83 17.63 -0.83 18.59
N VAL A 84 16.32 -1.02 18.80
CA VAL A 84 15.61 -0.49 19.97
C VAL A 84 16.18 -1.06 21.27
N MET A 85 16.40 -2.37 21.35
CA MET A 85 17.04 -3.01 22.51
C MET A 85 18.48 -2.54 22.77
N ARG A 86 19.24 -2.20 21.71
CA ARG A 86 20.58 -1.61 21.85
C ARG A 86 20.53 -0.16 22.36
N ILE A 87 19.51 0.61 21.99
CA ILE A 87 19.34 2.01 22.40
C ILE A 87 18.80 2.12 23.82
N SER A 88 17.97 1.18 24.28
CA SER A 88 17.36 1.22 25.62
C SER A 88 18.32 0.96 26.79
N GLY A 89 19.60 0.65 26.54
CA GLY A 89 20.62 0.43 27.57
C GLY A 89 20.32 -0.75 28.53
N SER A 90 19.32 -1.55 28.19
CA SER A 90 18.78 -2.60 29.05
C SER A 90 19.56 -3.90 28.85
N GLU A 91 20.61 -4.10 29.66
CA GLU A 91 21.25 -5.40 29.87
C GLU A 91 20.31 -6.36 30.64
N LEU A 92 19.19 -6.69 30.03
CA LEU A 92 18.39 -7.85 30.40
C LEU A 92 18.68 -8.95 29.39
N GLU A 93 19.70 -9.76 29.70
CA GLU A 93 19.95 -11.07 29.10
C GLU A 93 18.62 -11.84 28.95
N PRO A 94 18.08 -11.94 27.72
CA PRO A 94 16.84 -12.66 27.52
C PRO A 94 17.19 -14.13 27.38
N ASN A 95 17.06 -14.88 28.48
CA ASN A 95 17.13 -16.34 28.49
C ASN A 95 15.90 -16.94 27.77
N LEU A 96 15.83 -16.69 26.45
CA LEU A 96 14.75 -17.07 25.52
C LEU A 96 15.13 -18.31 24.70
N GLN A 97 16.04 -19.14 25.21
CA GLN A 97 16.46 -20.37 24.55
C GLN A 97 15.49 -21.56 24.75
N ASN A 98 14.26 -21.29 25.24
CA ASN A 98 13.32 -22.33 25.69
C ASN A 98 11.83 -22.05 25.38
N TYR A 99 11.51 -21.18 24.41
CA TYR A 99 10.10 -20.85 24.07
C TYR A 99 9.74 -20.88 22.58
N GLU A 100 10.53 -21.52 21.72
CA GLU A 100 10.14 -21.83 20.32
C GLU A 100 10.01 -23.34 20.01
N GLU A 101 10.19 -24.24 20.99
CA GLU A 101 10.16 -25.70 20.76
C GLU A 101 8.82 -26.39 21.14
N THR A 102 7.68 -25.69 21.05
CA THR A 102 6.36 -26.31 21.26
C THR A 102 5.21 -25.79 20.38
N GLN A 103 5.44 -25.56 19.07
CA GLN A 103 4.31 -25.59 18.11
C GLN A 103 4.62 -25.77 16.61
N SER A 104 5.89 -25.75 16.15
CA SER A 104 6.23 -26.03 14.73
C SER A 104 6.35 -27.53 14.40
N GLY A 105 5.94 -28.42 15.32
CA GLY A 105 6.27 -29.85 15.29
C GLY A 105 5.26 -30.81 14.63
N GLN A 106 4.18 -30.34 13.98
CA GLN A 106 3.15 -31.24 13.42
C GLN A 106 2.62 -30.92 12.00
N LEU A 107 2.96 -29.78 11.38
CA LEU A 107 2.40 -29.40 10.07
C LEU A 107 3.32 -29.62 8.86
N GLU A 108 4.58 -30.01 9.06
CA GLU A 108 5.56 -30.19 7.97
C GLU A 108 5.77 -31.64 7.49
N LYS A 109 4.91 -32.58 7.92
CA LYS A 109 4.97 -34.00 7.50
C LYS A 109 3.95 -34.41 6.43
N SER A 110 3.18 -33.47 5.86
CA SER A 110 2.12 -33.77 4.89
C SER A 110 2.40 -33.38 3.43
N TYR A 111 3.51 -32.71 3.11
CA TYR A 111 3.78 -32.16 1.76
C TYR A 111 5.07 -32.68 1.08
N LYS A 112 5.51 -33.90 1.42
CA LYS A 112 6.61 -34.59 0.72
C LYS A 112 6.28 -36.07 0.43
N LYS A 113 5.20 -36.32 -0.32
CA LYS A 113 4.90 -37.68 -0.82
C LYS A 113 4.11 -37.75 -2.14
N GLU A 114 4.22 -36.78 -3.05
CA GLU A 114 3.48 -36.87 -4.33
C GLU A 114 4.11 -36.12 -5.52
N THR A 115 5.44 -36.21 -5.71
CA THR A 115 6.09 -35.88 -7.00
C THR A 115 7.38 -36.69 -7.18
N ASN A 116 7.27 -38.00 -7.46
CA ASN A 116 8.42 -38.77 -7.95
C ASN A 116 8.01 -39.96 -8.83
N GLU A 117 7.10 -39.74 -9.78
CA GLU A 117 6.78 -40.78 -10.77
C GLU A 117 6.28 -40.20 -12.10
N GLN A 118 7.17 -39.54 -12.86
CA GLN A 118 7.10 -39.47 -14.33
C GLN A 118 8.36 -38.84 -14.96
N LYS A 119 8.71 -39.34 -16.16
CA LYS A 119 9.71 -38.80 -17.12
C LYS A 119 11.20 -39.03 -16.78
N ARG A 120 11.57 -40.31 -16.85
CA ARG A 120 12.83 -40.76 -17.47
C ARG A 120 12.69 -40.72 -19.01
N VAL A 121 13.81 -40.65 -19.76
CA VAL A 121 13.93 -40.64 -21.26
C VAL A 121 13.59 -39.27 -21.89
N MET A 122 14.52 -38.50 -22.50
CA MET A 122 15.57 -38.88 -23.47
C MET A 122 16.96 -38.27 -23.18
N VAL A 123 17.98 -38.91 -23.77
CA VAL A 123 19.37 -38.46 -23.90
C VAL A 123 19.61 -37.93 -25.32
N GLN A 124 20.33 -36.81 -25.45
CA GLN A 124 21.28 -36.60 -26.56
C GLN A 124 22.36 -35.58 -26.17
N GLU A 125 23.56 -35.76 -26.71
CA GLU A 125 24.82 -35.18 -26.24
C GLU A 125 25.37 -34.12 -27.21
N VAL A 126 26.01 -33.05 -26.67
CA VAL A 126 27.31 -32.47 -27.12
C VAL A 126 27.37 -31.81 -28.55
N PRO A 127 28.26 -30.83 -28.88
CA PRO A 127 29.43 -30.31 -28.17
C PRO A 127 29.44 -28.78 -27.87
N ARG A 128 30.57 -28.35 -27.29
CA ARG A 128 31.01 -26.98 -27.06
C ARG A 128 31.56 -26.27 -28.31
N ASP A 129 31.86 -24.99 -28.07
CA ASP A 129 33.04 -24.19 -28.51
C ASP A 129 32.72 -23.06 -29.53
N GLU A 130 33.25 -21.83 -29.40
CA GLU A 130 34.20 -21.30 -28.38
C GLU A 130 33.94 -19.86 -27.86
N GLN A 131 34.77 -18.88 -28.24
CA GLN A 131 34.89 -17.50 -27.72
C GLN A 131 34.21 -16.47 -28.66
N GLU A 132 33.71 -15.34 -28.11
CA GLU A 132 34.21 -13.98 -28.46
C GLU A 132 33.46 -12.86 -27.71
N THR A 133 34.26 -12.08 -26.98
CA THR A 133 34.22 -10.63 -26.74
C THR A 133 33.10 -9.77 -27.32
N THR A 134 32.53 -8.88 -26.48
CA THR A 134 32.39 -7.44 -26.79
C THR A 134 32.17 -6.65 -25.51
N ASP A 135 32.92 -5.56 -25.34
CA ASP A 135 32.71 -4.59 -24.26
C ASP A 135 31.47 -3.72 -24.52
N ASP A 136 30.81 -3.22 -23.46
CA ASP A 136 30.56 -1.77 -23.36
C ASP A 136 30.06 -1.31 -21.97
N LEU A 137 30.98 -0.68 -21.25
CA LEU A 137 30.84 0.58 -20.49
C LEU A 137 29.43 1.12 -20.16
N ILE A 138 28.92 0.83 -18.94
CA ILE A 138 28.23 1.86 -18.12
C ILE A 138 28.74 1.82 -16.68
N ALA A 139 29.68 2.70 -16.37
CA ALA A 139 30.15 2.92 -15.01
C ALA A 139 29.08 3.62 -14.17
N LYS A 140 28.44 2.89 -13.24
CA LYS A 140 27.66 3.48 -12.13
C LYS A 140 28.46 3.41 -10.84
N SER A 141 29.14 4.51 -10.53
CA SER A 141 29.80 4.78 -9.26
C SER A 141 28.77 4.82 -8.13
N LYS A 142 28.52 3.66 -7.49
CA LYS A 142 27.89 3.61 -6.16
C LYS A 142 28.89 4.13 -5.12
N PRO A 143 28.60 5.19 -4.36
CA PRO A 143 29.36 5.47 -3.14
C PRO A 143 29.03 4.37 -2.13
N ARG A 144 29.93 3.40 -2.01
CA ARG A 144 29.92 2.39 -0.95
C ARG A 144 30.32 3.07 0.36
N MET A 145 29.36 3.71 1.02
CA MET A 145 29.55 4.20 2.39
C MET A 145 29.92 3.01 3.27
N GLN A 146 31.19 2.96 3.70
CA GLN A 146 31.60 2.07 4.77
C GLN A 146 30.92 2.55 6.06
N PRO A 147 30.44 1.65 6.93
CA PRO A 147 30.05 2.07 8.27
C PRO A 147 31.32 2.52 9.00
N PHE A 148 31.44 3.82 9.23
CA PHE A 148 32.53 4.36 10.05
C PHE A 148 32.24 3.94 11.50
N VAL A 149 32.89 2.86 11.94
CA VAL A 149 32.84 2.41 13.33
C VAL A 149 33.58 3.44 14.16
N GLY A 150 32.84 4.45 14.62
CA GLY A 150 33.31 5.35 15.67
C GLY A 150 33.64 4.50 16.89
N LYS A 151 34.92 4.48 17.27
CA LYS A 151 35.33 3.93 18.56
C LYS A 151 34.68 4.78 19.64
N ALA A 152 33.67 4.24 20.31
CA ALA A 152 33.24 4.76 21.59
C ALA A 152 34.36 4.49 22.59
N GLU A 153 35.17 5.50 22.89
CA GLU A 153 35.93 5.49 24.15
C GLU A 153 34.93 5.67 25.30
N PRO A 154 35.02 4.86 26.36
CA PRO A 154 34.12 4.99 27.50
C PRO A 154 34.54 6.20 28.34
N VAL A 155 33.97 7.36 28.04
CA VAL A 155 34.00 8.50 28.96
C VAL A 155 33.07 8.15 30.13
N ALA A 156 33.67 7.61 31.19
CA ALA A 156 32.98 7.28 32.43
C ALA A 156 32.37 8.55 33.04
N SER A 157 31.06 8.69 32.91
CA SER A 157 30.29 9.80 33.46
C SER A 157 29.89 9.54 34.91
N ASP A 158 30.88 9.41 35.79
CA ASP A 158 30.71 9.40 37.25
C ASP A 158 31.68 10.42 37.87
N ILE A 159 31.34 11.71 37.73
CA ILE A 159 31.88 12.77 38.58
C ILE A 159 30.72 13.29 39.42
N GLU A 160 30.44 12.59 40.52
CA GLU A 160 29.72 13.15 41.64
C GLU A 160 30.51 14.36 42.15
N CYS A 161 30.13 15.57 41.69
CA CYS A 161 30.72 16.81 42.19
C CYS A 161 30.14 17.20 43.56
N THR A 162 30.08 16.24 44.49
CA THR A 162 30.14 16.56 45.92
C THR A 162 31.51 17.12 46.19
N THR A 163 31.62 18.46 46.19
CA THR A 163 32.70 19.13 46.89
C THR A 163 32.38 19.11 48.39
N PRO A 164 32.97 18.22 49.21
CA PRO A 164 33.04 18.54 50.62
C PRO A 164 33.84 19.83 50.72
N VAL A 165 33.33 20.81 51.46
CA VAL A 165 34.11 21.95 51.91
C VAL A 165 35.22 21.37 52.79
N SER A 166 36.34 21.02 52.17
CA SER A 166 37.54 20.57 52.84
C SER A 166 38.16 21.79 53.49
N ARG A 167 37.55 22.15 54.62
CA ARG A 167 38.01 23.08 55.62
C ARG A 167 39.45 22.67 55.91
N ARG A 168 40.41 23.30 55.24
CA ARG A 168 41.82 23.26 55.60
C ARG A 168 41.87 23.85 56.99
N THR A 169 41.74 22.99 58.00
CA THR A 169 42.26 23.23 59.32
C THR A 169 43.72 23.55 59.10
N ILE A 170 44.04 24.84 59.12
CA ILE A 170 45.41 25.32 59.22
C ILE A 170 45.92 24.63 60.48
N GLY A 171 46.71 23.58 60.26
CA GLY A 171 47.33 22.82 61.31
C GLY A 171 48.32 23.75 61.96
N ASN A 172 47.84 24.50 62.95
CA ASN A 172 48.62 25.42 63.74
C ASN A 172 49.62 24.60 64.55
N LYS A 173 50.70 24.18 63.87
CA LYS A 173 51.92 23.69 64.50
C LYS A 173 52.48 24.89 65.25
N GLY A 174 51.97 25.05 66.47
CA GLY A 174 52.61 25.88 67.48
C GLY A 174 54.00 25.33 67.69
N SER A 175 54.96 25.88 66.95
CA SER A 175 56.36 25.81 67.32
C SER A 175 56.47 26.53 68.65
N SER A 176 56.47 25.74 69.72
CA SER A 176 56.87 26.16 71.06
C SER A 176 58.36 26.50 71.03
N SER A 177 58.70 27.59 70.34
CA SER A 177 59.93 28.31 70.59
C SER A 177 59.71 29.05 71.89
N ASP A 178 60.29 28.52 72.96
CA ASP A 178 60.27 29.12 74.28
C ASP A 178 60.80 30.56 74.20
N ALA A 179 59.88 31.51 74.06
CA ALA A 179 60.14 32.91 74.29
C ALA A 179 60.41 33.06 75.78
N ASN A 180 61.68 32.84 76.13
CA ASN A 180 62.26 32.99 77.45
C ASN A 180 62.19 34.48 77.83
N VAL A 181 60.97 34.92 78.19
CA VAL A 181 60.70 36.20 78.83
C VAL A 181 61.38 36.11 80.19
N LYS A 182 62.66 36.48 80.19
CA LYS A 182 63.39 36.78 81.40
C LYS A 182 62.61 37.89 82.10
N SER A 183 61.79 37.53 83.08
CA SER A 183 61.28 38.51 84.02
C SER A 183 62.49 39.16 84.66
N LEU A 184 62.84 40.36 84.22
CA LEU A 184 63.77 41.22 84.93
C LEU A 184 63.09 41.52 86.27
N THR A 185 63.37 40.69 87.26
CA THR A 185 63.14 41.01 88.66
C THR A 185 64.03 42.21 88.93
N MET A 186 63.45 43.40 88.82
CA MET A 186 64.06 44.63 89.30
C MET A 186 64.28 44.46 90.79
N ASP A 187 65.52 44.10 91.15
CA ASP A 187 66.01 44.09 92.52
C ASP A 187 65.61 45.43 93.14
N HIS A 188 64.67 45.39 94.09
CA HIS A 188 64.15 46.61 94.71
C HIS A 188 65.31 47.34 95.37
N GLN A 189 65.71 48.46 94.78
CA GLN A 189 66.83 49.24 95.28
C GLN A 189 66.48 49.69 96.70
N THR A 190 67.33 49.29 97.65
CA THR A 190 67.19 49.73 99.04
C THR A 190 67.22 51.25 99.06
N ALA A 191 66.10 51.87 99.45
CA ALA A 191 65.87 53.31 99.38
C ALA A 191 67.14 54.08 99.79
N ILE A 192 67.75 54.77 98.81
CA ILE A 192 69.04 55.42 98.99
C ILE A 192 68.81 56.69 99.81
N THR A 193 68.90 56.57 101.13
CA THR A 193 68.80 57.71 102.05
C THR A 193 70.01 58.61 101.87
N LEU A 194 69.78 59.83 101.38
CA LEU A 194 70.85 60.80 101.13
C LEU A 194 71.52 61.22 102.45
N SER A 195 72.83 61.43 102.43
CA SER A 195 73.53 62.02 103.58
C SER A 195 72.95 63.40 103.89
N SER A 196 72.93 63.79 105.16
CA SER A 196 72.31 65.07 105.55
C SER A 196 72.98 66.30 104.93
N LEU A 197 74.24 66.18 104.50
CA LEU A 197 74.96 67.22 103.77
C LEU A 197 74.59 67.22 102.28
N GLU A 198 74.48 66.03 101.67
CA GLU A 198 74.10 65.84 100.27
C GLU A 198 72.66 66.31 100.04
N ALA A 199 71.73 65.91 100.91
CA ALA A 199 70.34 66.36 100.88
C ALA A 199 70.22 67.89 100.95
N ALA A 200 71.05 68.55 101.78
CA ALA A 200 71.10 70.00 101.86
C ALA A 200 71.67 70.64 100.57
N SER A 201 72.73 70.07 99.97
CA SER A 201 73.25 70.59 98.70
C SER A 201 72.28 70.40 97.54
N PHE A 202 71.63 69.23 97.43
CA PHE A 202 70.61 68.98 96.42
C PHE A 202 69.39 69.88 96.60
N TYR A 203 68.94 70.09 97.85
CA TYR A 203 67.86 71.03 98.15
C TYR A 203 68.17 72.45 97.66
N CYS A 204 69.37 72.98 97.92
CA CYS A 204 69.75 74.31 97.44
C CYS A 204 69.73 74.41 95.91
N VAL A 205 70.33 73.45 95.20
CA VAL A 205 70.36 73.44 93.73
C VAL A 205 68.96 73.29 93.14
N LEU A 206 68.13 72.40 93.70
CA LEU A 206 66.75 72.22 93.23
C LEU A 206 65.88 73.45 93.51
N GLN A 207 66.11 74.15 94.63
CA GLN A 207 65.43 75.41 94.94
C GLN A 207 65.81 76.51 93.92
N GLU A 208 67.09 76.65 93.57
CA GLU A 208 67.53 77.53 92.48
C GLU A 208 66.85 77.15 91.15
N CYS A 209 66.77 75.86 90.81
CA CYS A 209 66.04 75.40 89.63
C CYS A 209 64.54 75.76 89.66
N LEU A 210 63.88 75.66 90.82
CA LEU A 210 62.48 76.08 90.99
C LEU A 210 62.29 77.58 90.84
N ASP A 211 63.26 78.38 91.30
CA ASP A 211 63.24 79.84 91.13
C ASP A 211 63.48 80.22 89.65
N PHE A 212 64.41 79.56 88.95
CA PHE A 212 64.59 79.72 87.50
C PHE A 212 63.35 79.31 86.69
N LEU A 213 62.74 78.17 87.03
CA LEU A 213 61.47 77.75 86.41
C LEU A 213 60.34 78.72 86.74
N SER A 214 60.33 79.35 87.91
CA SER A 214 59.36 80.39 88.26
C SER A 214 59.56 81.66 87.42
N ILE A 215 60.81 82.06 87.17
CA ILE A 215 61.14 83.18 86.25
C ILE A 215 60.71 82.86 84.81
N LEU A 216 61.01 81.64 84.32
CA LEU A 216 60.63 81.17 82.98
C LEU A 216 59.11 81.26 82.72
N ARG A 217 58.28 81.14 83.76
CA ARG A 217 56.82 81.34 83.66
C ARG A 217 56.45 82.71 83.07
N TYR A 218 57.17 83.76 83.46
CA TYR A 218 56.91 85.14 83.07
C TYR A 218 57.60 85.53 81.75
N VAL A 219 58.59 84.75 81.31
CA VAL A 219 59.35 85.00 80.08
C VAL A 219 58.63 84.46 78.84
N ILE A 220 57.84 83.39 78.98
CA ILE A 220 57.11 82.77 77.87
C ILE A 220 55.64 83.22 77.94
N PRO A 221 55.16 84.11 77.03
CA PRO A 221 53.80 84.64 77.07
C PRO A 221 52.79 83.63 76.52
N ALA A 222 52.45 82.63 77.33
CA ALA A 222 51.32 81.73 77.11
C ALA A 222 50.65 81.42 78.45
N GLU A 223 49.32 81.60 78.50
CA GLU A 223 48.52 81.23 79.67
C GLU A 223 48.34 79.71 79.69
N ILE A 224 48.61 79.10 80.85
CA ILE A 224 48.35 77.68 81.08
C ILE A 224 46.91 77.59 81.57
N ASP A 225 46.02 77.03 80.75
CA ASP A 225 44.68 76.65 81.19
C ASP A 225 44.79 75.50 82.23
N GLU A 226 44.18 75.69 83.39
CA GLU A 226 44.20 74.75 84.52
C GLU A 226 43.51 73.41 84.21
N ARG A 227 42.79 73.31 83.08
CA ARG A 227 42.11 72.08 82.62
C ARG A 227 43.04 71.04 81.99
N TRP A 228 44.29 71.38 81.69
CA TRP A 228 45.26 70.45 81.12
C TRP A 228 45.91 69.62 82.25
N ASP A 229 45.27 68.49 82.59
CA ASP A 229 45.81 67.49 83.52
C ASP A 229 47.18 66.98 83.05
N GLU A 230 48.18 66.98 83.95
CA GLU A 230 49.56 66.51 83.70
C GLU A 230 49.61 65.09 83.08
N ARG A 231 48.55 64.30 83.27
CA ARG A 231 48.46 62.89 82.83
C ARG A 231 47.93 62.72 81.41
N TYR A 232 47.31 63.75 80.82
CA TYR A 232 46.66 63.65 79.49
C TYR A 232 47.53 64.29 78.40
N LYS A 233 48.47 63.50 77.86
CA LYS A 233 49.00 63.73 76.52
C LYS A 233 47.99 63.20 75.50
N THR A 234 47.68 63.98 74.47
CA THR A 234 46.73 63.52 73.45
C THR A 234 47.37 62.43 72.59
N ILE A 235 46.61 61.45 72.10
CA ILE A 235 47.12 60.38 71.20
C ILE A 235 47.86 60.97 69.98
N ALA A 236 47.39 62.11 69.47
CA ALA A 236 48.04 62.86 68.39
C ALA A 236 49.40 63.49 68.77
N GLU A 237 49.60 63.86 70.04
CA GLU A 237 50.89 64.37 70.54
C GLU A 237 51.90 63.26 70.83
N LEU A 238 51.42 62.08 71.24
CA LEU A 238 52.25 60.89 71.49
C LEU A 238 52.78 60.29 70.18
N TYR A 239 51.88 60.02 69.22
CA TYR A 239 52.17 59.16 68.07
C TYR A 239 52.38 59.92 66.76
N GLY A 240 52.32 61.26 66.77
CA GLY A 240 52.76 62.10 65.66
C GLY A 240 52.15 61.73 64.30
N VAL A 241 50.84 61.44 64.26
CA VAL A 241 50.15 60.99 63.05
C VAL A 241 50.33 62.05 61.93
N PRO A 242 50.91 61.69 60.77
CA PRO A 242 51.06 62.62 59.67
C PRO A 242 49.70 62.88 58.99
N ASP A 243 49.31 64.15 58.92
CA ASP A 243 48.26 64.70 58.05
C ASP A 243 46.97 63.86 57.90
N GLU A 244 46.21 63.70 58.99
CA GLU A 244 44.75 63.81 58.79
C GLU A 244 44.44 65.25 58.31
N PRO A 245 43.61 65.42 57.26
CA PRO A 245 43.41 66.72 56.64
C PRO A 245 42.84 67.70 57.66
N LYS A 246 43.49 68.87 57.81
CA LYS A 246 43.10 69.97 58.70
C LYS A 246 41.58 70.16 58.72
N MET A 247 40.90 69.56 59.70
CA MET A 247 39.47 69.73 59.85
C MET A 247 39.22 71.09 60.47
N ILE A 248 38.78 72.02 59.61
CA ILE A 248 38.47 73.44 59.85
C ILE A 248 37.34 73.66 60.91
N PHE A 249 36.92 72.62 61.63
CA PHE A 249 35.66 72.56 62.39
C PHE A 249 35.81 72.44 63.93
N ARG A 250 36.94 72.86 64.52
CA ARG A 250 37.11 72.82 66.00
C ARG A 250 37.06 74.19 66.70
N GLU A 251 37.62 75.24 66.10
CA GLU A 251 37.64 76.58 66.72
C GLU A 251 36.23 77.17 66.86
N ASP A 252 35.36 76.96 65.87
CA ASP A 252 33.95 77.40 65.88
C ASP A 252 33.08 76.73 66.98
N MET A 253 33.55 75.60 67.54
CA MET A 253 32.84 74.85 68.60
C MET A 253 33.33 75.21 70.01
N GLY A 254 34.25 76.18 70.14
CA GLY A 254 34.83 76.58 71.44
C GLY A 254 35.70 75.49 72.07
N LEU A 255 36.16 74.52 71.29
CA LEU A 255 37.07 73.46 71.73
C LEU A 255 38.52 73.87 71.42
N LEU A 256 39.40 73.70 72.40
CA LEU A 256 40.81 74.07 72.28
C LEU A 256 41.51 73.32 71.13
N PRO A 257 42.56 73.92 70.52
CA PRO A 257 43.41 73.24 69.54
C PRO A 257 43.95 71.91 70.09
N VAL A 258 43.78 70.83 69.31
CA VAL A 258 44.26 69.48 69.67
C VAL A 258 45.78 69.40 69.68
N ILE A 259 46.45 70.28 68.92
CA ILE A 259 47.90 70.44 68.91
C ILE A 259 48.19 71.75 69.66
N PRO A 260 48.88 71.70 70.81
CA PRO A 260 49.25 72.91 71.54
C PRO A 260 50.19 73.79 70.74
N SER A 261 50.10 75.10 70.93
CA SER A 261 51.15 76.01 70.47
C SER A 261 52.49 75.63 71.09
N VAL A 262 53.60 75.86 70.37
CA VAL A 262 54.96 75.59 70.89
C VAL A 262 55.18 76.29 72.24
N ALA A 263 54.63 77.49 72.42
CA ALA A 263 54.71 78.22 73.70
C ALA A 263 53.86 77.57 74.82
N GLU A 264 52.68 77.06 74.50
CA GLU A 264 51.81 76.34 75.45
C GLU A 264 52.45 75.01 75.88
N LYS A 265 53.00 74.25 74.91
CA LYS A 265 53.73 73.01 75.20
C LYS A 265 54.91 73.28 76.13
N ILE A 266 55.76 74.28 75.83
CA ILE A 266 56.90 74.61 76.69
C ILE A 266 56.43 75.04 78.09
N GLN A 267 55.33 75.80 78.21
CA GLN A 267 54.77 76.16 79.52
C GLN A 267 54.22 74.95 80.31
N ARG A 268 53.66 73.94 79.63
CA ARG A 268 53.25 72.67 80.27
C ARG A 268 54.46 71.84 80.70
N ASP A 269 55.42 71.60 79.80
CA ASP A 269 56.65 70.87 80.10
C ASP A 269 57.39 71.52 81.29
N ARG A 270 57.44 72.86 81.32
CA ARG A 270 57.97 73.68 82.43
C ARG A 270 57.15 73.54 83.72
N THR A 271 55.83 73.43 83.64
CA THR A 271 54.96 73.27 84.82
C THR A 271 55.07 71.88 85.41
N TYR A 272 55.02 70.85 84.58
CA TYR A 272 55.28 69.45 84.95
C TYR A 272 56.65 69.28 85.60
N ALA A 273 57.71 69.83 84.99
CA ALA A 273 59.05 69.84 85.58
C ALA A 273 59.08 70.58 86.92
N TYR A 274 58.41 71.74 87.04
CA TYR A 274 58.30 72.48 88.29
C TYR A 274 57.58 71.67 89.38
N GLU A 275 56.49 70.98 89.06
CA GLU A 275 55.75 70.14 90.02
C GLU A 275 56.58 68.93 90.48
N ILE A 276 57.24 68.22 89.58
CA ILE A 276 58.14 67.10 89.92
C ILE A 276 59.29 67.58 90.81
N LEU A 277 59.97 68.66 90.41
CA LEU A 277 61.10 69.19 91.17
C LEU A 277 60.64 69.72 92.52
N ARG A 278 59.44 70.32 92.63
CA ARG A 278 58.86 70.78 93.90
C ARG A 278 58.50 69.62 94.84
N ARG A 279 57.85 68.58 94.32
CA ARG A 279 57.55 67.33 95.06
C ARG A 279 58.86 66.70 95.57
N THR A 280 59.87 66.62 94.70
CA THR A 280 61.19 66.05 95.03
C THR A 280 61.99 66.90 96.02
N THR A 281 61.94 68.23 95.89
CA THR A 281 62.59 69.18 96.83
C THR A 281 61.97 69.08 98.23
N SER A 282 60.64 68.90 98.31
CA SER A 282 59.94 68.66 99.58
C SER A 282 60.35 67.32 100.19
N ASN A 283 60.37 66.25 99.40
CA ASN A 283 60.79 64.91 99.87
C ASN A 283 62.25 64.85 100.33
N ILE A 284 63.18 65.53 99.65
CA ILE A 284 64.58 65.61 100.08
C ILE A 284 64.71 66.43 101.38
N ARG A 285 63.91 67.47 101.56
CA ARG A 285 63.89 68.30 102.78
C ARG A 285 63.32 67.56 103.99
N GLU A 286 62.23 66.82 103.80
CA GLU A 286 61.44 66.20 104.87
C GLU A 286 61.91 64.78 105.18
N ASN A 287 62.08 63.95 104.15
CA ASN A 287 62.34 62.51 104.26
C ASN A 287 63.79 62.11 103.87
N LYS A 288 64.53 63.01 103.21
CA LYS A 288 65.87 62.74 102.61
C LYS A 288 65.88 61.64 101.55
N THR A 289 64.72 61.39 100.93
CA THR A 289 64.53 60.47 99.82
C THR A 289 64.05 61.22 98.57
N PHE A 290 64.18 60.57 97.41
CA PHE A 290 63.79 61.11 96.10
C PHE A 290 62.71 60.25 95.41
N GLU A 291 61.96 59.47 96.19
CA GLU A 291 60.94 58.51 95.73
C GLU A 291 59.93 59.12 94.73
N SER A 292 59.58 60.40 94.87
CA SER A 292 58.69 61.09 93.89
C SER A 292 59.29 61.21 92.50
N LEU A 293 60.61 61.33 92.39
CA LEU A 293 61.31 61.39 91.11
C LEU A 293 61.44 59.97 90.53
N GLU A 294 61.75 58.98 91.38
CA GLU A 294 61.86 57.57 91.01
C GLU A 294 60.53 57.02 90.47
N LEU A 295 59.40 57.28 91.16
CA LEU A 295 58.06 56.91 90.69
C LEU A 295 57.71 57.54 89.32
N VAL A 296 58.13 58.78 89.06
CA VAL A 296 57.92 59.46 87.78
C VAL A 296 58.83 58.88 86.69
N ILE A 297 60.08 58.53 87.02
CA ILE A 297 60.98 57.84 86.10
C ILE A 297 60.43 56.45 85.75
N GLU A 298 59.93 55.69 86.72
CA GLU A 298 59.26 54.41 86.46
C GLU A 298 58.05 54.57 85.55
N ASP A 299 57.21 55.58 85.75
CA ASP A 299 56.04 55.84 84.91
C ASP A 299 56.44 56.21 83.47
N ILE A 300 57.52 56.98 83.30
CA ILE A 300 58.13 57.29 81.98
C ILE A 300 58.70 56.02 81.32
N VAL A 301 59.35 55.14 82.07
CA VAL A 301 59.88 53.87 81.55
C VAL A 301 58.74 52.93 81.14
N LYS A 302 57.71 52.76 81.99
CA LYS A 302 56.52 51.95 81.73
C LYS A 302 55.74 52.45 80.51
N THR A 303 55.61 53.77 80.34
CA THR A 303 54.97 54.35 79.15
C THR A 303 55.81 54.13 77.89
N GLN A 304 57.15 54.31 77.94
CA GLN A 304 58.05 53.97 76.82
C GLN A 304 58.11 52.46 76.50
N GLU A 305 57.85 51.59 77.47
CA GLU A 305 57.72 50.14 77.25
C GLU A 305 56.40 49.82 76.54
N GLY A 306 55.28 50.39 77.02
CA GLY A 306 53.99 50.29 76.34
C GLY A 306 54.01 50.86 74.91
N GLU A 307 54.68 51.98 74.67
CA GLU A 307 54.90 52.53 73.32
C GLU A 307 55.67 51.57 72.41
N ARG A 308 56.75 50.94 72.91
CA ARG A 308 57.54 49.95 72.17
C ARG A 308 56.74 48.67 71.88
N GLU A 309 55.96 48.19 72.84
CA GLU A 309 55.03 47.06 72.63
C GLU A 309 53.97 47.41 71.58
N LEU A 310 53.42 48.63 71.62
CA LEU A 310 52.44 49.09 70.64
C LEU A 310 53.05 49.18 69.23
N GLN A 311 54.30 49.65 69.10
CA GLN A 311 55.02 49.68 67.83
C GLN A 311 55.27 48.27 67.28
N ILE A 312 55.79 47.34 68.11
CA ILE A 312 56.03 45.94 67.69
C ILE A 312 54.72 45.27 67.27
N ASN A 313 53.64 45.50 68.01
CA ASN A 313 52.31 45.02 67.65
C ASN A 313 51.82 45.64 66.33
N TRP A 314 52.01 46.95 66.11
CA TRP A 314 51.63 47.61 64.86
C TRP A 314 52.40 47.06 63.65
N GLU A 315 53.71 46.82 63.78
CA GLU A 315 54.53 46.18 62.75
C GLU A 315 54.01 44.76 62.45
N LEU A 316 53.70 43.97 63.49
CA LEU A 316 53.14 42.63 63.37
C LEU A 316 51.77 42.62 62.69
N TRP A 317 50.85 43.50 63.08
CA TRP A 317 49.51 43.62 62.47
C TRP A 317 49.60 44.08 61.02
N THR A 318 50.54 44.98 60.69
CA THR A 318 50.76 45.47 59.33
C THR A 318 51.27 44.36 58.42
N GLU A 319 52.24 43.56 58.87
CA GLU A 319 52.76 42.42 58.12
C GLU A 319 51.71 41.29 57.99
N GLN A 320 50.91 41.03 59.02
CA GLN A 320 49.78 40.09 58.92
C GLN A 320 48.70 40.56 57.92
N ALA A 321 48.35 41.85 57.95
CA ALA A 321 47.38 42.42 57.00
C ALA A 321 47.89 42.32 55.56
N LYS A 322 49.18 42.55 55.34
CA LYS A 322 49.85 42.38 54.04
C LYS A 322 49.85 40.92 53.58
N GLN A 323 50.18 39.96 54.45
CA GLN A 323 50.13 38.53 54.11
C GLN A 323 48.71 38.07 53.75
N LEU A 324 47.69 38.56 54.46
CA LEU A 324 46.29 38.30 54.12
C LEU A 324 45.89 38.95 52.78
N GLN A 325 46.39 40.15 52.48
CA GLN A 325 46.17 40.81 51.19
C GLN A 325 46.81 40.03 50.03
N ASP A 326 48.06 39.60 50.18
CA ASP A 326 48.78 38.80 49.18
C ASP A 326 48.07 37.45 48.91
N LEU A 327 47.56 36.79 49.95
CA LEU A 327 46.73 35.57 49.81
C LEU A 327 45.42 35.83 49.09
N VAL A 328 44.73 36.92 49.42
CA VAL A 328 43.47 37.31 48.77
C VAL A 328 43.69 37.64 47.29
N ASP A 329 44.81 38.27 46.93
CA ASP A 329 45.14 38.60 45.55
C ASP A 329 45.63 37.37 44.74
N TYR A 330 46.28 36.41 45.39
CA TYR A 330 46.56 35.09 44.80
C TYR A 330 45.28 34.30 44.50
N ASP A 331 44.36 34.18 45.48
CA ASP A 331 43.09 33.46 45.30
C ASP A 331 42.21 34.10 44.20
N LYS A 332 42.21 35.44 44.08
CA LYS A 332 41.56 36.15 42.95
C LYS A 332 42.15 35.73 41.61
N LEU A 333 43.49 35.63 41.51
CA LEU A 333 44.18 35.28 40.29
C LEU A 333 43.85 33.85 39.83
N GLU A 334 43.88 32.87 40.75
CA GLU A 334 43.44 31.49 40.45
C GLU A 334 41.95 31.44 40.08
N PHE A 335 41.10 32.20 40.77
CA PHE A 335 39.68 32.25 40.45
C PHE A 335 39.42 32.80 39.03
N ASP A 336 40.11 33.88 38.64
CA ASP A 336 39.98 34.45 37.30
C ASP A 336 40.58 33.54 36.21
N ASP A 337 41.65 32.80 36.48
CA ASP A 337 42.18 31.83 35.52
C ASP A 337 41.28 30.60 35.35
N THR A 338 40.75 30.03 36.43
CA THR A 338 39.75 28.95 36.33
C THR A 338 38.45 29.44 35.67
N ARG A 339 38.07 30.72 35.87
CA ARG A 339 36.96 31.36 35.16
C ARG A 339 37.24 31.50 33.65
N LYS A 340 38.42 31.95 33.23
CA LYS A 340 38.84 32.01 31.81
C LYS A 340 38.79 30.62 31.16
N GLN A 341 39.33 29.60 31.83
CA GLN A 341 39.31 28.21 31.35
C GLN A 341 37.89 27.68 31.16
N ARG A 342 36.98 27.92 32.13
CA ARG A 342 35.56 27.56 32.00
C ARG A 342 34.87 28.29 30.84
N ILE A 343 35.13 29.59 30.65
CA ILE A 343 34.57 30.37 29.53
C ILE A 343 35.04 29.81 28.18
N GLU A 344 36.33 29.46 28.04
CA GLU A 344 36.88 28.89 26.81
C GLU A 344 36.33 27.48 26.54
N MET A 345 36.13 26.66 27.58
CA MET A 345 35.47 25.36 27.45
C MET A 345 34.02 25.50 26.97
N VAL A 346 33.24 26.42 27.57
CA VAL A 346 31.87 26.73 27.12
C VAL A 346 31.85 27.21 25.66
N ARG A 347 32.81 28.06 25.26
CA ARG A 347 32.95 28.53 23.88
C ARG A 347 33.16 27.39 22.89
N LYS A 348 34.04 26.44 23.22
CA LYS A 348 34.30 25.25 22.37
C LYS A 348 33.07 24.37 22.25
N VAL A 349 32.46 24.01 23.37
CA VAL A 349 31.24 23.19 23.40
C VAL A 349 30.09 23.86 22.63
N ASN A 350 29.93 25.19 22.71
CA ASN A 350 28.93 25.90 21.92
C ASN A 350 29.22 25.79 20.41
N ALA A 351 30.47 25.97 19.98
CA ALA A 351 30.85 25.83 18.58
C ALA A 351 30.66 24.40 18.05
N ASP A 352 30.92 23.38 18.89
CA ASP A 352 30.66 21.98 18.55
C ASP A 352 29.16 21.69 18.43
N VAL A 353 28.33 22.27 19.32
CA VAL A 353 26.87 22.20 19.24
C VAL A 353 26.36 22.88 17.96
N ASP A 354 26.78 24.10 17.67
CA ASP A 354 26.39 24.85 16.46
C ASP A 354 26.77 24.07 15.18
N ASN A 355 27.97 23.50 15.14
CA ASN A 355 28.43 22.64 14.04
C ASN A 355 27.59 21.36 13.92
N SER A 356 27.21 20.73 15.04
CA SER A 356 26.33 19.55 15.03
C SER A 356 24.93 19.88 14.52
N ILE A 357 24.37 21.03 14.90
CA ILE A 357 23.06 21.52 14.43
C ILE A 357 23.12 21.79 12.92
N PHE A 358 24.19 22.42 12.43
CA PHE A 358 24.38 22.68 11.01
C PHE A 358 24.49 21.37 10.18
N LEU A 359 25.31 20.42 10.65
CA LEU A 359 25.47 19.12 9.98
C LEU A 359 24.16 18.31 9.97
N ASN A 360 23.46 18.26 11.11
CA ASN A 360 22.19 17.55 11.23
C ASN A 360 21.09 18.22 10.36
N GLY A 361 21.03 19.55 10.31
CA GLY A 361 20.09 20.27 9.43
C GLY A 361 20.38 20.03 7.94
N SER A 362 21.66 19.96 7.55
CA SER A 362 22.07 19.61 6.18
C SER A 362 21.71 18.17 5.81
N GLN A 363 21.90 17.22 6.74
CA GLN A 363 21.50 15.82 6.57
C GLN A 363 19.98 15.67 6.48
N LEU A 364 19.22 16.31 7.36
CA LEU A 364 17.76 16.29 7.36
C LEU A 364 17.22 16.83 6.03
N GLY A 365 17.68 18.00 5.59
CA GLY A 365 17.26 18.57 4.31
C GLY A 365 17.68 17.73 3.09
N TYR A 366 18.72 16.90 3.19
CA TYR A 366 19.05 15.91 2.16
C TYR A 366 18.03 14.75 2.15
N VAL A 367 17.64 14.25 3.32
CA VAL A 367 16.63 13.19 3.46
C VAL A 367 15.27 13.66 2.94
N GLU A 368 14.80 14.84 3.35
CA GLU A 368 13.55 15.44 2.88
C GLU A 368 13.50 15.48 1.34
N ARG A 369 14.50 16.09 0.69
CA ARG A 369 14.58 16.16 -0.78
C ARG A 369 14.71 14.79 -1.46
N TRP A 370 15.25 13.78 -0.77
CA TRP A 370 15.35 12.41 -1.29
C TRP A 370 14.01 11.67 -1.19
N GLU A 371 13.24 11.91 -0.12
CA GLU A 371 11.88 11.39 0.06
C GLU A 371 10.92 12.03 -0.95
N ASP A 372 10.93 13.35 -1.10
CA ASP A 372 10.17 14.09 -2.11
C ASP A 372 10.43 13.51 -3.52
N ALA A 373 11.70 13.35 -3.89
CA ALA A 373 12.08 12.79 -5.19
C ALA A 373 11.72 11.29 -5.36
N GLN A 374 11.52 10.52 -4.27
CA GLN A 374 10.92 9.19 -4.37
C GLN A 374 9.39 9.25 -4.52
N LEU A 375 8.72 10.21 -3.88
CA LEU A 375 7.27 10.41 -3.99
C LEU A 375 6.90 10.84 -5.42
N GLU A 376 7.50 11.90 -5.97
CA GLU A 376 7.29 12.35 -7.35
C GLU A 376 7.49 11.20 -8.37
N LYS A 377 8.54 10.39 -8.16
CA LYS A 377 8.85 9.23 -9.01
C LYS A 377 7.82 8.10 -8.88
N GLN A 378 7.19 7.93 -7.72
CA GLN A 378 6.09 6.97 -7.54
C GLN A 378 4.80 7.50 -8.18
N GLU A 379 4.48 8.78 -7.99
CA GLU A 379 3.35 9.45 -8.62
C GLU A 379 3.42 9.37 -10.15
N LEU A 380 4.56 9.70 -10.76
CA LEU A 380 4.77 9.58 -12.21
C LEU A 380 4.56 8.14 -12.72
N LYS A 381 4.99 7.13 -11.96
CA LYS A 381 4.75 5.71 -12.31
C LYS A 381 3.27 5.32 -12.20
N LEU A 382 2.55 5.85 -11.20
CA LEU A 382 1.12 5.62 -11.05
C LEU A 382 0.34 6.30 -12.19
N ALA A 383 0.64 7.56 -12.50
CA ALA A 383 0.03 8.30 -13.59
C ALA A 383 0.27 7.63 -14.97
N GLN A 384 1.47 7.08 -15.21
CA GLN A 384 1.75 6.29 -16.42
C GLN A 384 0.85 5.05 -16.51
N LYS A 385 0.77 4.24 -15.44
CA LYS A 385 -0.09 3.05 -15.39
C LYS A 385 -1.57 3.38 -15.49
N GLU A 386 -2.01 4.48 -14.89
CA GLU A 386 -3.38 4.96 -15.01
C GLU A 386 -3.70 5.34 -16.47
N GLY A 387 -2.80 6.05 -17.14
CA GLY A 387 -2.92 6.36 -18.57
C GLY A 387 -2.97 5.11 -19.46
N GLU A 388 -2.15 4.10 -19.18
CA GLU A 388 -2.18 2.79 -19.86
C GLU A 388 -3.54 2.08 -19.67
N LEU A 389 -4.05 2.03 -18.43
CA LEU A 389 -5.33 1.41 -18.11
C LEU A 389 -6.52 2.16 -18.72
N LEU A 390 -6.49 3.50 -18.75
CA LEU A 390 -7.51 4.32 -19.40
C LEU A 390 -7.50 4.11 -20.92
N SER A 391 -6.32 4.02 -21.54
CA SER A 391 -6.17 3.69 -22.97
C SER A 391 -6.71 2.29 -23.29
N LEU A 392 -6.38 1.29 -22.45
CA LEU A 392 -6.89 -0.07 -22.57
C LEU A 392 -8.42 -0.10 -22.45
N LYS A 393 -8.99 0.56 -21.43
CA LYS A 393 -10.44 0.68 -21.25
C LYS A 393 -11.12 1.31 -22.47
N ALA A 394 -10.59 2.42 -22.98
CA ALA A 394 -11.12 3.08 -24.17
C ALA A 394 -11.04 2.20 -25.44
N ASN A 395 -10.08 1.28 -25.51
CA ASN A 395 -10.00 0.31 -26.61
C ASN A 395 -10.98 -0.85 -26.41
N CYS A 396 -11.17 -1.35 -25.19
CA CYS A 396 -12.23 -2.32 -24.88
C CYS A 396 -13.62 -1.77 -25.21
N GLU A 397 -13.93 -0.52 -24.84
CA GLU A 397 -15.21 0.13 -25.18
C GLU A 397 -15.44 0.27 -26.69
N LYS A 398 -14.37 0.47 -27.50
CA LYS A 398 -14.48 0.47 -28.98
C LYS A 398 -14.77 -0.92 -29.51
N LEU A 399 -14.10 -1.94 -28.99
CA LEU A 399 -14.29 -3.34 -29.38
C LEU A 399 -15.70 -3.83 -29.01
N GLU A 400 -16.18 -3.48 -27.81
CA GLU A 400 -17.55 -3.79 -27.38
C GLU A 400 -18.59 -3.16 -28.29
N LYS A 401 -18.43 -1.88 -28.67
CA LYS A 401 -19.33 -1.20 -29.63
C LYS A 401 -19.30 -1.87 -31.01
N ALA A 402 -18.13 -2.30 -31.48
CA ALA A 402 -18.01 -3.04 -32.74
C ALA A 402 -18.71 -4.41 -32.67
N ASP A 403 -18.53 -5.15 -31.58
CA ASP A 403 -19.17 -6.45 -31.34
C ASP A 403 -20.70 -6.32 -31.19
N GLN A 404 -21.19 -5.26 -30.55
CA GLN A 404 -22.62 -4.93 -30.48
C GLN A 404 -23.22 -4.66 -31.87
N ILE A 405 -22.49 -3.96 -32.77
CA ILE A 405 -22.91 -3.72 -34.15
C ILE A 405 -22.99 -5.04 -34.92
N VAL A 406 -21.91 -5.83 -34.93
CA VAL A 406 -21.84 -7.12 -35.63
C VAL A 406 -22.90 -8.10 -35.10
N SER A 407 -23.10 -8.17 -33.78
CA SER A 407 -24.16 -8.97 -33.16
C SER A 407 -25.57 -8.49 -33.56
N GLY A 408 -25.77 -7.20 -33.77
CA GLY A 408 -26.98 -6.62 -34.32
C GLY A 408 -27.21 -7.06 -35.77
N GLU A 409 -26.21 -6.91 -36.63
CA GLU A 409 -26.26 -7.34 -38.04
C GLU A 409 -26.55 -8.84 -38.17
N VAL A 410 -25.83 -9.69 -37.44
CA VAL A 410 -26.04 -11.14 -37.41
C VAL A 410 -27.47 -11.48 -36.96
N ARG A 411 -28.01 -10.81 -35.94
CA ARG A 411 -29.40 -11.01 -35.51
C ARG A 411 -30.38 -10.64 -36.63
N THR A 412 -30.21 -9.48 -37.26
CA THR A 412 -31.11 -9.05 -38.36
C THR A 412 -31.05 -9.98 -39.57
N TYR A 413 -29.87 -10.51 -39.91
CA TYR A 413 -29.71 -11.52 -40.96
C TYR A 413 -30.43 -12.83 -40.62
N LEU A 414 -30.25 -13.34 -39.39
CA LEU A 414 -30.90 -14.57 -38.95
C LEU A 414 -32.43 -14.41 -38.93
N GLU A 415 -32.94 -13.28 -38.41
CA GLU A 415 -34.37 -12.98 -38.45
C GLU A 415 -34.93 -12.90 -39.88
N ALA A 416 -34.20 -12.28 -40.81
CA ALA A 416 -34.61 -12.19 -42.21
C ALA A 416 -34.63 -13.58 -42.88
N ASN A 417 -33.59 -14.38 -42.68
CA ASN A 417 -33.53 -15.76 -43.18
C ASN A 417 -34.62 -16.64 -42.54
N THR A 418 -34.95 -16.47 -41.26
CA THR A 418 -36.06 -17.21 -40.63
C THR A 418 -37.39 -16.86 -41.30
N ARG A 419 -37.67 -15.57 -41.54
CA ARG A 419 -38.89 -15.13 -42.25
C ARG A 419 -38.96 -15.68 -43.68
N GLU A 420 -37.85 -15.65 -44.43
CA GLU A 420 -37.78 -16.22 -45.78
C GLU A 420 -38.11 -17.72 -45.80
N MET A 421 -37.58 -18.50 -44.84
CA MET A 421 -37.88 -19.92 -44.72
C MET A 421 -39.33 -20.18 -44.24
N GLU A 422 -39.89 -19.31 -43.39
CA GLU A 422 -41.30 -19.35 -42.98
C GLU A 422 -42.23 -19.07 -44.17
N ASP A 423 -41.93 -18.07 -44.99
CA ASP A 423 -42.66 -17.74 -46.23
C ASP A 423 -42.57 -18.89 -47.26
N GLU A 424 -41.39 -19.51 -47.42
CA GLU A 424 -41.25 -20.72 -48.24
C GLU A 424 -42.16 -21.85 -47.73
N ILE A 425 -42.15 -22.15 -46.42
CA ILE A 425 -43.00 -23.17 -45.80
C ILE A 425 -44.49 -22.87 -46.03
N ILE A 426 -44.92 -21.61 -45.87
CA ILE A 426 -46.30 -21.18 -46.15
C ILE A 426 -46.64 -21.43 -47.62
N SER A 427 -45.78 -21.03 -48.55
CA SER A 427 -46.01 -21.21 -49.99
C SER A 427 -46.12 -22.68 -50.42
N TRP A 428 -45.27 -23.56 -49.88
CA TRP A 428 -45.33 -25.00 -50.12
C TRP A 428 -46.57 -25.64 -49.49
N THR A 429 -46.97 -25.17 -48.30
CA THR A 429 -48.19 -25.62 -47.62
C THR A 429 -49.43 -25.23 -48.43
N SER A 430 -49.50 -24.01 -48.95
CA SER A 430 -50.57 -23.55 -49.83
C SER A 430 -50.64 -24.37 -51.12
N GLN A 431 -49.52 -24.57 -51.83
CA GLN A 431 -49.48 -25.41 -53.04
C GLN A 431 -49.91 -26.86 -52.77
N TYR A 432 -49.55 -27.42 -51.61
CA TYR A 432 -49.97 -28.76 -51.22
C TYR A 432 -51.47 -28.84 -50.94
N ILE A 433 -52.06 -27.82 -50.30
CA ILE A 433 -53.50 -27.71 -50.08
C ILE A 433 -54.25 -27.56 -51.41
N GLU A 434 -53.81 -26.66 -52.29
CA GLU A 434 -54.40 -26.49 -53.63
C GLU A 434 -54.36 -27.79 -54.45
N GLU A 435 -53.24 -28.53 -54.41
CA GLU A 435 -53.12 -29.83 -55.08
C GLU A 435 -54.02 -30.89 -54.42
N LEU A 436 -54.16 -30.91 -53.09
CA LEU A 436 -55.12 -31.78 -52.40
C LEU A 436 -56.57 -31.49 -52.80
N GLU A 437 -56.99 -30.21 -52.77
CA GLU A 437 -58.32 -29.77 -53.20
C GLU A 437 -58.58 -30.17 -54.67
N ARG A 438 -57.59 -29.99 -55.54
CA ARG A 438 -57.66 -30.40 -56.95
C ARG A 438 -57.82 -31.92 -57.11
N ARG A 439 -57.08 -32.73 -56.34
CA ARG A 439 -57.27 -34.20 -56.35
C ARG A 439 -58.60 -34.63 -55.74
N GLU A 440 -59.10 -33.91 -54.74
CA GLU A 440 -60.41 -34.17 -54.15
C GLU A 440 -61.53 -33.88 -55.17
N GLN A 441 -61.42 -32.77 -55.91
CA GLN A 441 -62.31 -32.44 -57.04
C GLN A 441 -62.26 -33.53 -58.13
N GLU A 442 -61.08 -33.93 -58.59
CA GLU A 442 -60.92 -35.06 -59.54
C GLU A 442 -61.56 -36.36 -59.01
N MET A 443 -61.41 -36.66 -57.71
CA MET A 443 -62.05 -37.81 -57.08
C MET A 443 -63.58 -37.68 -57.01
N THR A 444 -64.14 -36.48 -56.82
CA THR A 444 -65.58 -36.27 -56.88
C THR A 444 -66.12 -36.39 -58.30
N GLU A 445 -65.48 -35.76 -59.30
CA GLU A 445 -65.88 -35.89 -60.71
C GLU A 445 -65.85 -37.35 -61.19
N LEU A 446 -64.83 -38.12 -60.77
CA LEU A 446 -64.75 -39.55 -61.09
C LEU A 446 -65.82 -40.39 -60.37
N LYS A 447 -66.21 -40.03 -59.14
CA LYS A 447 -67.34 -40.68 -58.43
C LYS A 447 -68.65 -40.38 -59.15
N ASP A 448 -68.93 -39.12 -59.44
CA ASP A 448 -70.13 -38.67 -60.16
C ASP A 448 -70.22 -39.34 -61.54
N HIS A 449 -69.09 -39.52 -62.24
CA HIS A 449 -69.04 -40.24 -63.50
C HIS A 449 -69.34 -41.74 -63.35
N ILE A 450 -68.81 -42.39 -62.30
CA ILE A 450 -69.11 -43.80 -61.98
C ILE A 450 -70.58 -43.97 -61.60
N GLU A 451 -71.14 -43.07 -60.79
CA GLU A 451 -72.56 -43.07 -60.40
C GLU A 451 -73.46 -42.88 -61.63
N GLY A 452 -73.12 -41.96 -62.54
CA GLY A 452 -73.80 -41.82 -63.83
C GLY A 452 -73.75 -43.09 -64.69
N GLN A 453 -72.58 -43.74 -64.80
CA GLN A 453 -72.45 -45.02 -65.50
C GLN A 453 -73.25 -46.16 -64.85
N LEU A 454 -73.37 -46.17 -63.52
CA LEU A 454 -74.18 -47.16 -62.81
C LEU A 454 -75.68 -46.97 -63.10
N VAL A 455 -76.17 -45.73 -63.16
CA VAL A 455 -77.55 -45.43 -63.58
C VAL A 455 -77.79 -45.85 -65.04
N GLU A 456 -76.89 -45.52 -65.97
CA GLU A 456 -77.00 -45.99 -67.37
C GLU A 456 -77.02 -47.53 -67.48
N LEU A 457 -76.20 -48.22 -66.68
CA LEU A 457 -76.19 -49.69 -66.63
C LEU A 457 -77.48 -50.27 -66.02
N GLU A 458 -78.07 -49.62 -65.03
CA GLU A 458 -79.36 -50.00 -64.45
C GLU A 458 -80.50 -49.82 -65.47
N GLU A 459 -80.57 -48.67 -66.15
CA GLU A 459 -81.52 -48.42 -67.24
C GLU A 459 -81.39 -49.45 -68.37
N LEU A 460 -80.16 -49.76 -68.80
CA LEU A 460 -79.90 -50.79 -69.80
C LEU A 460 -80.24 -52.20 -69.31
N SER A 461 -80.08 -52.49 -68.01
CA SER A 461 -80.53 -53.74 -67.40
C SER A 461 -82.05 -53.85 -67.43
N LEU A 462 -82.77 -52.83 -66.98
CA LEU A 462 -84.24 -52.77 -67.02
C LEU A 462 -84.77 -52.91 -68.46
N LEU A 463 -84.13 -52.25 -69.44
CA LEU A 463 -84.47 -52.35 -70.85
C LEU A 463 -84.18 -53.74 -71.43
N ARG A 464 -83.08 -54.39 -71.02
CA ARG A 464 -82.78 -55.78 -71.37
C ARG A 464 -83.85 -56.72 -70.81
N ASP A 465 -84.22 -56.55 -69.55
CA ASP A 465 -85.14 -57.43 -68.86
C ASP A 465 -86.57 -57.29 -69.43
N ALA A 466 -87.02 -56.06 -69.73
CA ALA A 466 -88.26 -55.81 -70.46
C ALA A 466 -88.27 -56.45 -71.87
N ARG A 467 -87.14 -56.38 -72.60
CA ARG A 467 -87.00 -57.05 -73.91
C ARG A 467 -86.96 -58.57 -73.78
N GLN A 468 -86.39 -59.10 -72.69
CA GLN A 468 -86.34 -60.54 -72.43
C GLN A 468 -87.76 -61.08 -72.18
N VAL A 469 -88.57 -60.39 -71.36
CA VAL A 469 -90.00 -60.71 -71.18
C VAL A 469 -90.73 -60.75 -72.51
N PHE A 470 -90.56 -59.75 -73.38
CA PHE A 470 -91.17 -59.73 -74.72
C PHE A 470 -90.70 -60.88 -75.62
N ILE A 471 -89.41 -61.26 -75.57
CA ILE A 471 -88.89 -62.42 -76.33
C ILE A 471 -89.52 -63.71 -75.80
N ASP A 472 -89.62 -63.88 -74.49
CA ASP A 472 -90.18 -65.07 -73.86
C ASP A 472 -91.69 -65.19 -74.12
N GLU A 473 -92.43 -64.08 -74.15
CA GLU A 473 -93.83 -64.01 -74.62
C GLU A 473 -93.96 -64.48 -76.07
N VAL A 474 -93.12 -63.98 -76.99
CA VAL A 474 -93.12 -64.39 -78.41
C VAL A 474 -92.71 -65.85 -78.60
N LEU A 475 -91.79 -66.37 -77.77
CA LEU A 475 -91.42 -67.78 -77.77
C LEU A 475 -92.55 -68.66 -77.21
N ALA A 476 -93.25 -68.23 -76.16
CA ALA A 476 -94.41 -68.91 -75.62
C ALA A 476 -95.59 -68.93 -76.61
N GLU A 477 -95.82 -67.84 -77.34
CA GLU A 477 -96.79 -67.76 -78.44
C GLU A 477 -96.43 -68.73 -79.58
N LYS A 478 -95.17 -68.78 -80.01
CA LYS A 478 -94.69 -69.76 -81.00
C LYS A 478 -94.82 -71.20 -80.52
N GLU A 479 -94.58 -71.47 -79.24
CA GLU A 479 -94.75 -72.81 -78.66
C GLU A 479 -96.23 -73.21 -78.58
N ARG A 480 -97.13 -72.26 -78.27
CA ARG A 480 -98.59 -72.47 -78.36
C ARG A 480 -99.02 -72.78 -79.80
N ALA A 481 -98.60 -71.97 -80.76
CA ALA A 481 -98.83 -72.21 -82.19
C ALA A 481 -98.28 -73.57 -82.66
N ARG A 482 -97.07 -73.97 -82.25
CA ARG A 482 -96.51 -75.28 -82.62
C ARG A 482 -97.33 -76.44 -82.03
N LYS A 483 -97.81 -76.31 -80.79
CA LYS A 483 -98.68 -77.30 -80.15
C LYS A 483 -100.05 -77.40 -80.82
N GLU A 484 -100.62 -76.27 -81.23
CA GLU A 484 -101.85 -76.25 -82.04
C GLU A 484 -101.63 -76.89 -83.42
N GLU A 485 -100.53 -76.59 -84.11
CA GLU A 485 -100.17 -77.27 -85.36
C GLU A 485 -99.94 -78.78 -85.16
N GLU A 486 -99.31 -79.21 -84.06
CA GLU A 486 -99.13 -80.62 -83.71
C GLU A 486 -100.48 -81.32 -83.49
N TYR A 487 -101.38 -80.67 -82.76
CA TYR A 487 -102.75 -81.14 -82.52
C TYR A 487 -103.55 -81.27 -83.82
N TRP A 488 -103.56 -80.23 -84.67
CA TRP A 488 -104.22 -80.27 -85.97
C TRP A 488 -103.57 -81.29 -86.92
N ARG A 489 -102.24 -81.45 -86.90
CA ARG A 489 -101.55 -82.51 -87.67
C ARG A 489 -101.98 -83.91 -87.23
N GLU A 490 -102.14 -84.16 -85.94
CA GLU A 490 -102.61 -85.47 -85.46
C GLU A 490 -104.09 -85.70 -85.80
N ILE A 491 -104.95 -84.69 -85.66
CA ILE A 491 -106.34 -84.76 -86.16
C ILE A 491 -106.37 -85.08 -87.66
N HIS A 492 -105.59 -84.37 -88.48
CA HIS A 492 -105.52 -84.59 -89.93
C HIS A 492 -104.97 -85.98 -90.26
N ARG A 493 -104.02 -86.50 -89.49
CA ARG A 493 -103.49 -87.86 -89.61
C ARG A 493 -104.56 -88.90 -89.29
N VAL A 494 -105.29 -88.76 -88.19
CA VAL A 494 -106.40 -89.66 -87.81
C VAL A 494 -107.52 -89.60 -88.85
N ALA A 495 -107.92 -88.41 -89.30
CA ALA A 495 -108.89 -88.22 -90.37
C ALA A 495 -108.44 -88.88 -91.69
N THR A 496 -107.14 -88.76 -92.03
CA THR A 496 -106.54 -89.44 -93.19
C THR A 496 -106.57 -90.96 -93.04
N LEU A 497 -106.33 -91.49 -91.83
CA LEU A 497 -106.43 -92.92 -91.53
C LEU A 497 -107.87 -93.44 -91.72
N ILE A 498 -108.86 -92.71 -91.21
CA ILE A 498 -110.29 -93.00 -91.38
C ILE A 498 -110.66 -92.97 -92.88
N GLN A 499 -110.25 -91.91 -93.60
CA GLN A 499 -110.48 -91.82 -95.05
C GLN A 499 -109.80 -92.96 -95.84
N ALA A 500 -108.58 -93.36 -95.47
CA ALA A 500 -107.85 -94.45 -96.11
C ALA A 500 -108.53 -95.80 -95.86
N GLN A 501 -109.02 -96.04 -94.64
CA GLN A 501 -109.78 -97.24 -94.28
C GLN A 501 -111.09 -97.31 -95.07
N TRP A 502 -111.82 -96.19 -95.19
CA TRP A 502 -113.05 -96.08 -95.99
C TRP A 502 -112.81 -96.27 -97.49
N ARG A 503 -111.78 -95.61 -98.06
CA ARG A 503 -111.36 -95.81 -99.46
C ARG A 503 -110.95 -97.26 -99.73
N GLY A 504 -110.20 -97.88 -98.81
CA GLY A 504 -109.84 -99.30 -98.87
C GLY A 504 -111.05 -100.24 -98.80
N TYR A 505 -112.06 -99.89 -98.00
CA TYR A 505 -113.33 -100.61 -97.95
C TYR A 505 -114.09 -100.52 -99.29
N MET A 506 -114.22 -99.31 -99.87
CA MET A 506 -114.85 -99.12 -101.19
C MET A 506 -114.17 -99.94 -102.30
N VAL A 507 -112.84 -99.93 -102.35
CA VAL A 507 -112.07 -100.70 -103.35
C VAL A 507 -112.27 -102.22 -103.17
N ARG A 508 -112.26 -102.72 -101.91
CA ARG A 508 -112.46 -104.16 -101.62
C ARG A 508 -113.88 -104.63 -101.94
N LYS A 509 -114.90 -103.80 -101.72
CA LYS A 509 -116.30 -104.11 -102.05
C LYS A 509 -116.72 -103.74 -103.48
N GLN A 510 -115.81 -103.18 -104.29
CA GLN A 510 -116.04 -102.75 -105.68
C GLN A 510 -117.20 -101.75 -105.85
N ILE A 511 -117.37 -100.84 -104.87
CA ILE A 511 -118.42 -99.83 -104.87
C ILE A 511 -117.90 -98.56 -105.57
N GLY A 512 -118.73 -97.98 -106.44
CA GLY A 512 -118.40 -96.75 -107.17
C GLY A 512 -117.35 -96.94 -108.28
N PRO A 513 -116.50 -95.92 -108.55
CA PRO A 513 -115.65 -95.86 -109.76
C PRO A 513 -114.50 -96.90 -109.84
N PHE A 514 -114.41 -97.84 -108.89
CA PHE A 514 -113.40 -98.90 -108.85
C PHE A 514 -113.87 -100.26 -109.40
N LYS A 515 -115.11 -100.35 -109.91
CA LYS A 515 -115.67 -101.56 -110.52
C LYS A 515 -114.83 -101.99 -111.75
N GLY A 516 -114.34 -103.23 -111.75
CA GLY A 516 -113.54 -103.80 -112.85
C GLY A 516 -112.02 -103.58 -112.80
N LEU A 517 -111.48 -102.87 -111.79
CA LEU A 517 -110.06 -102.48 -111.75
C LEU A 517 -109.06 -103.67 -111.79
N ARG A 518 -109.43 -104.83 -111.22
CA ARG A 518 -108.59 -106.05 -111.22
C ARG A 518 -108.28 -106.61 -112.62
N ALA A 519 -109.16 -106.38 -113.61
CA ALA A 519 -108.94 -106.85 -114.98
C ALA A 519 -107.89 -106.01 -115.73
N ARG A 520 -107.77 -104.71 -115.40
CA ARG A 520 -106.93 -103.75 -116.12
C ARG A 520 -105.44 -103.84 -115.74
N LEU A 521 -105.11 -104.40 -114.57
CA LEU A 521 -103.75 -104.41 -114.02
C LEU A 521 -102.85 -105.53 -114.59
N LYS A 522 -103.41 -106.62 -115.16
CA LYS A 522 -102.61 -107.74 -115.71
C LYS A 522 -101.88 -107.42 -117.03
N LYS A 523 -102.15 -106.29 -117.70
CA LYS A 523 -101.66 -106.00 -119.07
C LYS A 523 -100.44 -105.07 -119.20
N ARG A 524 -99.79 -104.61 -118.12
CA ARG A 524 -98.68 -103.63 -118.19
C ARG A 524 -97.41 -104.03 -117.41
N LYS A 525 -96.81 -105.16 -117.77
CA LYS A 525 -95.45 -105.54 -117.31
C LYS A 525 -94.43 -105.28 -118.43
N GLY A 526 -93.86 -104.07 -118.51
CA GLY A 526 -92.88 -103.72 -119.55
C GLY A 526 -92.24 -102.32 -119.47
N LYS A 527 -90.94 -102.30 -119.13
CA LYS A 527 -89.86 -101.31 -119.42
C LYS A 527 -89.91 -99.84 -118.91
N GLY A 528 -88.81 -99.45 -118.25
CA GLY A 528 -88.25 -98.07 -118.14
C GLY A 528 -88.52 -97.31 -116.83
N GLY A 529 -87.55 -96.70 -116.12
CA GLY A 529 -86.09 -96.79 -116.21
C GLY A 529 -85.31 -95.61 -115.56
N LYS A 530 -84.17 -95.92 -114.90
CA LYS A 530 -83.02 -95.05 -114.49
C LYS A 530 -83.16 -94.08 -113.29
N ALA A 531 -81.99 -93.64 -112.81
CA ALA A 531 -81.71 -93.08 -111.47
C ALA A 531 -80.60 -91.99 -111.48
N GLN A 532 -80.58 -91.12 -110.44
CA GLN A 532 -79.50 -90.21 -109.99
C GLN A 532 -79.99 -89.59 -108.66
N LYS A 533 -79.25 -89.38 -107.54
CA LYS A 533 -77.83 -89.46 -107.14
C LYS A 533 -76.92 -88.25 -107.48
N MET A 534 -76.90 -87.25 -106.58
CA MET A 534 -75.79 -86.36 -106.15
C MET A 534 -76.16 -85.78 -104.76
N ALA A 535 -75.32 -85.50 -103.74
CA ALA A 535 -73.88 -85.62 -103.45
C ALA A 535 -72.93 -84.42 -103.70
N GLY A 536 -72.71 -83.57 -102.68
CA GLY A 536 -71.61 -82.60 -102.54
C GLY A 536 -71.72 -81.79 -101.22
N LYS A 537 -70.83 -81.90 -100.23
CA LYS A 537 -69.48 -81.29 -100.10
C LYS A 537 -69.48 -79.78 -100.39
N GLY A 538 -68.97 -78.87 -99.55
CA GLY A 538 -68.17 -78.98 -98.32
C GLY A 538 -66.97 -78.01 -98.38
N ARG A 539 -66.77 -77.14 -97.37
CA ARG A 539 -65.65 -76.17 -97.33
C ARG A 539 -65.10 -76.00 -95.90
N LYS A 540 -63.77 -76.00 -95.76
CA LYS A 540 -63.04 -75.79 -94.49
C LYS A 540 -62.53 -74.34 -94.36
N LYS A 541 -62.26 -73.93 -93.11
CA LYS A 541 -61.58 -72.71 -92.58
C LYS A 541 -60.15 -72.48 -93.18
N PRO A 542 -59.29 -71.52 -92.71
CA PRO A 542 -59.45 -70.27 -91.91
C PRO A 542 -58.71 -69.02 -92.49
N ARG A 543 -58.83 -67.83 -91.84
CA ARG A 543 -57.75 -66.84 -91.51
C ARG A 543 -58.34 -65.51 -90.97
N THR A 544 -58.08 -65.14 -89.71
CA THR A 544 -57.07 -64.18 -89.19
C THR A 544 -57.27 -62.69 -89.54
N SER A 545 -57.34 -61.88 -88.48
CA SER A 545 -57.45 -60.42 -88.34
C SER A 545 -56.32 -59.61 -89.03
N PRO A 546 -56.37 -58.24 -89.14
CA PRO A 546 -56.24 -57.38 -87.95
C PRO A 546 -56.92 -55.98 -87.93
N SER A 547 -57.40 -55.60 -86.75
CA SER A 547 -57.17 -54.31 -86.05
C SER A 547 -57.64 -52.93 -86.59
N LYS A 548 -57.86 -52.03 -85.61
CA LYS A 548 -57.85 -50.55 -85.68
C LYS A 548 -59.02 -49.85 -86.40
N LYS A 549 -60.07 -49.59 -85.62
CA LYS A 549 -60.88 -48.38 -85.72
C LYS A 549 -60.88 -47.65 -84.37
N LYS A 550 -60.73 -46.33 -84.44
CA LYS A 550 -61.39 -45.25 -83.66
C LYS A 550 -61.67 -45.53 -82.16
N LYS A 551 -61.29 -44.63 -81.25
CA LYS A 551 -60.83 -43.24 -81.42
C LYS A 551 -59.88 -42.86 -80.28
#